data_AF-A0A929DZP5-F1
#
_entry.id   AF-A0A929DZP5-F1
#
_cell.length_a   1.000
_cell.length_b   1.000
_cell.length_c   1.000
_cell.angle_alpha   90.00
_cell.angle_beta   90.00
_cell.angle_gamma   90.00
#
_symmetry.space_group_name_H-M   'P 1'
#
loop_
_entity.id
_entity.type
_entity.pdbx_description
1 polymer ?
#
loop_
_entity_poly.entity_id
_entity_poly.type
_entity_poly.pdbx_seq_one_letter_code
_entity_poly.pdbx_strand_id
1 'polypeptide(L)'
;MSTGSESRIEELAREKMEGKSYSSIRNELEGSGMSEMEVKDLIRQVDERVLSETMKQGDPNRAQQWYRFGLILAVIGLILTIAYNAGIILKNLPAMLIYSPFIAGILVMFYGRFLQRKRSTPSDPGTGAIRSRRPYK
;
A
#
# COMPACT_ATOMS: atom_id res chain seq x y z
N MET A 1 12.31 -16.99 25.37
CA MET A 1 12.65 -17.89 24.25
C MET A 1 11.76 -17.61 23.03
N SER A 2 11.68 -16.36 22.55
CA SER A 2 10.71 -15.96 21.51
C SER A 2 11.33 -15.44 20.20
N THR A 3 12.65 -15.25 20.15
CA THR A 3 13.36 -14.68 18.98
C THR A 3 13.68 -15.71 17.90
N GLY A 4 13.80 -17.00 18.25
CA GLY A 4 14.11 -18.06 17.30
C GLY A 4 12.93 -18.48 16.42
N SER A 5 11.70 -18.43 16.96
CA SER A 5 10.48 -18.78 16.21
C SER A 5 10.10 -17.70 15.20
N GLU A 6 10.21 -16.42 15.57
CA GLU A 6 9.91 -15.32 14.65
C GLU A 6 10.89 -15.25 13.48
N SER A 7 12.18 -15.45 13.73
CA SER A 7 13.22 -15.53 12.70
C SER A 7 12.92 -16.65 11.68
N ARG A 8 12.46 -17.80 12.16
CA ARG A 8 12.13 -18.96 11.31
C ARG A 8 10.89 -18.74 10.46
N ILE A 9 9.89 -18.01 10.98
CA ILE A 9 8.68 -17.64 10.22
C ILE A 9 9.03 -16.63 9.11
N GLU A 10 9.92 -15.67 9.41
CA GLU A 10 10.38 -14.67 8.46
C GLU A 10 11.17 -15.32 7.30
N GLU A 11 12.04 -16.28 7.60
CA GLU A 11 12.78 -17.03 6.58
C GLU A 11 11.85 -17.84 5.66
N LEU A 12 10.91 -18.61 6.23
CA LEU A 12 9.93 -19.40 5.47
C LEU A 12 8.99 -18.52 4.63
N ALA A 13 8.62 -17.34 5.13
CA ALA A 13 7.84 -16.37 4.37
C ALA A 13 8.63 -15.82 3.18
N ARG A 14 9.93 -15.57 3.35
CA ARG A 14 10.81 -15.12 2.26
C ARG A 14 10.94 -16.19 1.18
N GLU A 15 11.19 -17.44 1.55
CA GLU A 15 11.25 -18.56 0.60
C GLU A 15 9.92 -18.75 -0.17
N LYS A 16 8.79 -18.56 0.52
CA LYS A 16 7.46 -18.60 -0.11
C LYS A 16 7.30 -17.50 -1.16
N MET A 17 7.80 -16.30 -0.90
CA MET A 17 7.79 -15.19 -1.86
C MET A 17 8.79 -15.39 -3.01
N GLU A 18 9.90 -16.09 -2.78
CA GLU A 18 10.91 -16.46 -3.79
C GLU A 18 10.44 -17.60 -4.73
N GLY A 19 9.31 -18.25 -4.43
CA GLY A 19 8.64 -19.21 -5.32
C GLY A 19 8.43 -20.61 -4.74
N LYS A 20 8.84 -20.86 -3.49
CA LYS A 20 8.62 -22.15 -2.82
C LYS A 20 7.12 -22.39 -2.58
N SER A 21 6.66 -23.63 -2.64
CA SER A 21 5.26 -23.98 -2.41
C SER A 21 4.97 -24.25 -0.93
N TYR A 22 3.73 -24.01 -0.46
CA TYR A 22 3.33 -24.35 0.92
C TYR A 22 3.45 -25.86 1.20
N SER A 23 3.23 -26.70 0.19
CA SER A 23 3.45 -28.15 0.26
C SER A 23 4.90 -28.51 0.56
N SER A 24 5.86 -27.82 -0.07
CA SER A 24 7.29 -28.04 0.18
C SER A 24 7.68 -27.60 1.60
N ILE A 25 7.17 -26.44 2.05
CA ILE A 25 7.39 -25.93 3.41
C ILE A 25 6.81 -26.89 4.46
N ARG A 26 5.59 -27.40 4.22
CA ARG A 26 4.95 -28.40 5.09
C ARG A 26 5.81 -29.66 5.24
N ASN A 27 6.27 -30.23 4.11
CA ASN A 27 7.06 -31.47 4.13
C ASN A 27 8.39 -31.29 4.88
N GLU A 28 9.01 -30.11 4.79
CA GLU A 28 10.25 -29.80 5.52
C GLU A 28 10.02 -29.64 7.02
N LEU A 29 8.89 -29.05 7.41
CA LEU A 29 8.50 -28.92 8.82
C LEU A 29 8.12 -30.28 9.43
N GLU A 30 7.38 -31.11 8.70
CA GLU A 30 7.05 -32.48 9.10
C GLU A 30 8.32 -33.36 9.20
N GLY A 31 9.26 -33.22 8.26
CA GLY A 31 10.57 -33.89 8.29
C GLY A 31 11.47 -33.47 9.45
N SER A 32 11.22 -32.30 10.06
CA SER A 32 11.93 -31.84 11.25
C SER A 32 11.35 -32.39 12.57
N GLY A 33 10.34 -33.27 12.50
CA GLY A 33 9.75 -33.94 13.66
C GLY A 33 8.69 -33.12 14.40
N MET A 34 8.17 -32.05 13.78
CA MET A 34 7.08 -31.25 14.37
C MET A 34 5.75 -31.98 14.31
N SER A 35 4.88 -31.71 15.29
CA SER A 35 3.52 -32.24 15.27
C SER A 35 2.67 -31.56 14.19
N GLU A 36 1.71 -32.29 13.63
CA GLU A 36 0.85 -31.77 12.56
C GLU A 36 0.09 -30.47 12.96
N MET A 37 -0.25 -30.33 14.25
CA MET A 37 -0.86 -29.11 14.78
C MET A 37 0.10 -27.92 14.75
N GLU A 38 1.35 -28.11 15.17
CA GLU A 38 2.38 -27.06 15.13
C GLU A 38 2.70 -26.66 13.69
N VAL A 39 2.79 -27.62 12.76
CA VAL A 39 3.00 -27.34 11.34
C VAL A 39 1.88 -26.49 10.77
N LYS A 40 0.62 -26.83 11.09
CA LYS A 40 -0.55 -26.06 10.64
C LYS A 40 -0.53 -24.63 11.17
N ASP A 41 -0.23 -24.45 12.46
CA ASP A 41 -0.16 -23.12 13.07
C ASP A 41 1.01 -22.29 12.53
N LEU A 42 2.15 -22.92 12.21
CA LEU A 42 3.28 -22.24 11.61
C LEU A 42 2.98 -21.79 10.18
N ILE A 43 2.37 -22.66 9.36
CA ILE A 43 1.97 -22.32 7.99
C ILE A 43 0.98 -21.15 7.98
N ARG A 44 0.03 -21.13 8.93
CA ARG A 44 -0.90 -20.01 9.07
C ARG A 44 -0.19 -18.70 9.37
N GLN A 45 0.82 -18.71 10.24
CA GLN A 45 1.65 -17.54 10.55
C GLN A 45 2.47 -17.09 9.34
N VAL A 46 3.02 -18.03 8.57
CA VAL A 46 3.74 -17.73 7.31
C VAL A 46 2.79 -17.10 6.29
N ASP A 47 1.58 -17.62 6.12
CA ASP A 47 0.59 -17.07 5.18
C ASP A 47 0.15 -15.65 5.56
N GLU A 48 -0.17 -15.42 6.85
CA GLU A 48 -0.47 -14.09 7.38
C GLU A 48 0.71 -13.12 7.13
N ARG A 49 1.95 -13.60 7.30
CA ARG A 49 3.15 -12.79 7.06
C ARG A 49 3.33 -12.46 5.58
N VAL A 50 3.25 -13.44 4.69
CA VAL A 50 3.34 -13.26 3.23
C VAL A 50 2.28 -12.30 2.73
N LEU A 51 1.04 -12.42 3.22
CA LEU A 51 -0.04 -11.50 2.87
C LEU A 51 0.28 -10.07 3.33
N SER A 52 0.77 -9.91 4.57
CA SER A 52 1.15 -8.61 5.10
C SER A 52 2.29 -7.96 4.33
N GLU A 53 3.29 -8.74 3.89
CA GLU A 53 4.42 -8.25 3.12
C GLU A 53 4.02 -7.92 1.68
N THR A 54 3.16 -8.73 1.07
CA THR A 54 2.57 -8.45 -0.25
C THR A 54 1.75 -7.16 -0.22
N MET A 55 0.97 -6.93 0.84
CA MET A 55 0.22 -5.69 1.03
C MET A 55 1.14 -4.48 1.27
N LYS A 56 2.23 -4.64 2.03
CA LYS A 56 3.26 -3.61 2.25
C LYS A 56 4.06 -3.27 1.00
N GLN A 57 4.30 -4.26 0.12
CA GLN A 57 4.87 -4.07 -1.21
C GLN A 57 3.90 -3.38 -2.18
N GLY A 58 2.66 -3.10 -1.76
CA GLY A 58 1.69 -2.29 -2.49
C GLY A 58 2.24 -0.90 -2.80
N ASP A 59 2.77 -0.75 -4.01
CA ASP A 59 3.63 0.34 -4.49
C ASP A 59 3.26 1.72 -3.90
N PRO A 60 4.04 2.25 -2.92
CA PRO A 60 3.85 3.59 -2.38
C PRO A 60 4.05 4.66 -3.47
N ASN A 61 4.79 4.31 -4.53
CA ASN A 61 5.07 5.18 -5.65
C ASN A 61 3.81 5.40 -6.52
N ARG A 62 2.86 4.46 -6.53
CA ARG A 62 1.63 4.59 -7.33
C ARG A 62 0.81 5.82 -6.93
N ALA A 63 0.69 6.10 -5.64
CA ALA A 63 -0.05 7.26 -5.16
C ALA A 63 0.67 8.58 -5.47
N GLN A 64 2.01 8.57 -5.48
CA GLN A 64 2.82 9.72 -5.88
C GLN A 64 2.82 9.94 -7.40
N GLN A 65 2.73 8.87 -8.19
CA GLN A 65 2.53 8.94 -9.64
C GLN A 65 1.20 9.63 -9.99
N TRP A 66 0.08 9.24 -9.36
CA TRP A 66 -1.21 9.90 -9.57
C TRP A 66 -1.17 11.40 -9.28
N TYR A 67 -0.47 11.80 -8.21
CA TYR A 67 -0.27 13.21 -7.89
C TYR A 67 0.53 13.94 -8.98
N ARG A 68 1.63 13.35 -9.48
CA ARG A 68 2.45 13.93 -10.55
C ARG A 68 1.67 14.05 -11.87
N PHE A 69 0.90 13.04 -12.24
CA PHE A 69 0.04 13.09 -13.44
C PHE A 69 -1.03 14.17 -13.32
N GLY A 70 -1.71 14.26 -12.16
CA GLY A 70 -2.69 15.30 -11.92
C GLY A 70 -2.07 16.71 -11.96
N LEU A 71 -0.87 16.89 -11.42
CA LEU A 71 -0.15 18.17 -11.46
C LEU A 71 0.18 18.59 -12.90
N ILE A 72 0.74 17.69 -13.71
CA ILE A 72 1.08 17.98 -15.11
C ILE A 72 -0.19 18.37 -15.88
N LEU A 73 -1.27 17.59 -15.71
CA LEU A 73 -2.54 17.86 -16.38
C LEU A 73 -3.14 19.21 -15.96
N ALA A 74 -3.08 19.54 -14.66
CA ALA A 74 -3.54 20.83 -14.15
C ALA A 74 -2.74 21.99 -14.72
N VAL A 75 -1.41 21.89 -14.78
CA VAL A 75 -0.55 22.94 -15.36
C VAL A 75 -0.89 23.15 -16.85
N ILE A 76 -1.03 22.08 -17.62
CA ILE A 76 -1.40 22.17 -19.04
C ILE A 76 -2.79 22.81 -19.18
N GLY A 77 -3.77 22.37 -18.39
CA GLY A 77 -5.12 22.94 -18.39
C GLY A 77 -5.15 24.42 -18.02
N LEU A 78 -4.29 24.85 -17.09
CA LEU A 78 -4.16 26.24 -16.68
C LEU A 78 -3.59 27.10 -17.83
N ILE A 79 -2.56 26.62 -18.52
CA ILE A 79 -1.98 27.31 -19.67
C ILE A 79 -3.03 27.46 -20.79
N LEU A 80 -3.76 26.38 -21.10
CA LEU A 80 -4.84 26.40 -22.09
C LEU A 80 -5.94 27.40 -21.73
N THR A 81 -6.33 27.42 -20.45
CA THR A 81 -7.32 28.36 -19.90
C THR A 81 -6.86 29.82 -20.09
N ILE A 82 -5.62 30.13 -19.74
CA ILE A 82 -5.06 31.48 -19.88
C ILE A 82 -5.00 31.87 -21.36
N ALA A 83 -4.52 30.99 -22.23
CA ALA A 83 -4.42 31.24 -23.66
C ALA A 83 -5.79 31.49 -24.32
N TYR A 84 -6.82 30.78 -23.89
CA TYR A 84 -8.20 30.99 -24.34
C TYR A 84 -8.77 32.32 -23.86
N ASN A 85 -8.64 32.63 -22.56
CA ASN A 85 -9.12 33.90 -22.00
C ASN A 85 -8.38 35.12 -22.57
N ALA A 86 -7.10 34.97 -22.92
CA ALA A 86 -6.31 35.99 -23.61
C ALA A 86 -6.70 36.14 -25.09
N GLY A 87 -7.60 35.30 -25.60
CA GLY A 87 -8.06 35.35 -26.98
C GLY A 87 -6.99 34.95 -28.01
N ILE A 88 -5.97 34.20 -27.60
CA ILE A 88 -4.84 33.81 -28.44
C ILE A 88 -5.19 32.56 -29.25
N ILE A 89 -5.98 31.62 -28.70
CA ILE A 89 -6.27 30.30 -29.32
C ILE A 89 -7.70 29.84 -29.00
N LEU A 90 -8.25 28.93 -29.82
CA LEU A 90 -9.44 28.09 -29.54
C LEU A 90 -10.78 28.83 -29.31
N LYS A 91 -10.95 30.05 -29.84
CA LYS A 91 -12.17 30.87 -29.66
C LYS A 91 -13.49 30.18 -30.02
N ASN A 92 -13.47 29.22 -30.94
CA ASN A 92 -14.65 28.52 -31.44
C ASN A 92 -15.00 27.25 -30.64
N LEU A 93 -14.19 26.86 -29.67
CA LEU A 93 -14.48 25.71 -28.81
C LEU A 93 -15.29 26.17 -27.58
N PRO A 94 -16.23 25.33 -27.11
CA PRO A 94 -16.99 25.63 -25.92
C PRO A 94 -16.05 25.70 -24.72
N ALA A 95 -16.16 26.78 -23.95
CA ALA A 95 -15.26 27.08 -22.82
C ALA A 95 -15.17 25.92 -21.81
N MET A 96 -16.26 25.17 -21.61
CA MET A 96 -16.30 23.94 -20.80
C MET A 96 -15.22 22.91 -21.16
N LEU A 97 -14.95 22.69 -22.46
CA LEU A 97 -13.92 21.74 -22.89
C LEU A 97 -12.52 22.24 -22.56
N ILE A 98 -12.31 23.55 -22.58
CA ILE A 98 -11.01 24.18 -22.36
C ILE A 98 -10.65 24.21 -20.87
N TYR A 99 -11.62 24.42 -20.00
CA TYR A 99 -11.42 24.34 -18.54
C TYR A 99 -11.36 22.89 -18.03
N SER A 100 -11.88 21.92 -18.78
CA SER A 100 -11.97 20.52 -18.37
C SER A 100 -10.64 19.89 -17.92
N PRO A 101 -9.49 20.12 -18.60
CA PRO A 101 -8.23 19.48 -18.20
C PRO A 101 -7.71 20.02 -16.87
N PHE A 102 -7.93 21.32 -16.59
CA PHE A 102 -7.55 21.93 -15.32
C PHE A 102 -8.33 21.30 -14.16
N ILE A 103 -9.66 21.21 -14.30
CA ILE A 103 -10.54 20.63 -13.29
C ILE A 103 -10.23 19.14 -13.11
N ALA A 104 -10.05 18.39 -14.20
CA ALA A 104 -9.67 16.99 -14.16
C ALA A 104 -8.33 16.78 -13.44
N GLY A 105 -7.33 17.64 -13.70
CA GLY A 105 -6.05 17.62 -13.01
C GLY A 105 -6.18 17.76 -11.50
N ILE A 106 -6.97 18.74 -11.03
CA ILE A 106 -7.25 18.95 -9.59
C ILE A 106 -7.93 17.73 -8.97
N LEU A 107 -8.94 17.16 -9.64
CA LEU A 107 -9.65 15.98 -9.16
C LEU A 107 -8.72 14.77 -9.02
N VAL A 108 -7.85 14.54 -10.01
CA VAL A 108 -6.86 13.46 -9.97
C VAL A 108 -5.85 13.66 -8.83
N MET A 109 -5.40 14.89 -8.57
CA MET A 109 -4.52 15.19 -7.43
C MET A 109 -5.22 14.90 -6.10
N PHE A 110 -6.50 15.29 -5.97
CA PHE A 110 -7.27 15.04 -4.75
C PHE A 110 -7.52 13.55 -4.54
N TYR A 111 -7.83 12.81 -5.61
CA TYR A 111 -7.97 11.36 -5.58
C TYR A 111 -6.67 10.67 -5.15
N GLY A 112 -5.53 11.05 -5.74
CA GLY A 112 -4.21 10.56 -5.34
C GLY A 112 -3.93 10.79 -3.85
N ARG A 113 -4.28 11.98 -3.33
CA ARG A 113 -4.12 12.30 -1.90
C ARG A 113 -5.06 11.48 -1.00
N PHE A 114 -6.28 11.21 -1.46
CA PHE A 114 -7.22 10.35 -0.74
C PHE A 114 -6.72 8.91 -0.64
N LEU A 115 -6.11 8.38 -1.71
CA LEU A 115 -5.45 7.08 -1.70
C LEU A 115 -4.26 7.02 -0.74
N GLN A 116 -3.47 8.09 -0.61
CA GLN A 116 -2.37 8.17 0.36
C GLN A 116 -2.88 8.07 1.80
N ARG A 117 -3.95 8.81 2.14
CA ARG A 117 -4.53 8.84 3.49
C ARG A 117 -5.02 7.47 3.97
N LYS A 118 -5.53 6.63 3.06
CA LYS A 118 -5.96 5.26 3.41
C LYS A 118 -4.79 4.29 3.65
N ARG A 119 -3.58 4.63 3.22
CA ARG A 119 -2.38 3.79 3.37
C ARG A 119 -1.51 4.17 4.57
N SER A 120 -1.61 5.41 5.04
CA SER A 120 -0.81 5.94 6.15
C SER A 120 -1.35 5.61 7.54
N THR A 121 -2.03 4.47 7.72
CA THR A 121 -2.02 3.79 9.02
C THR A 121 -0.82 2.85 8.98
N PRO A 122 0.34 3.22 9.54
CA PRO A 122 1.33 2.21 9.85
C PRO A 122 0.66 1.31 10.88
N SER A 123 0.52 0.02 10.57
CA SER A 123 0.45 -1.00 11.60
C SER A 123 1.82 -0.99 12.27
N ASP A 124 2.00 -0.06 13.21
CA ASP A 124 3.07 -0.09 14.18
C ASP A 124 2.74 -1.29 15.10
N PRO A 125 3.56 -2.36 15.15
CA PRO A 125 3.48 -3.33 16.24
C PRO A 125 4.17 -2.75 17.50
N GLY A 126 4.37 -1.44 17.57
CA GLY A 126 4.81 -0.72 18.75
C GLY A 126 3.67 -0.52 19.74
N THR A 127 3.60 -1.41 20.72
CA THR A 127 3.22 -1.07 22.10
C THR A 127 1.87 -0.36 22.21
N GLY A 128 0.78 -1.14 22.14
CA GLY A 128 -0.52 -0.71 22.61
C GLY A 128 -0.35 -0.03 23.96
N ALA A 129 -0.80 1.22 24.05
CA ALA A 129 -0.68 2.05 25.24
C ALA A 129 -1.01 1.20 26.47
N ILE A 130 0.04 0.90 27.25
CA ILE A 130 -0.04 0.24 28.53
C ILE A 130 -1.14 0.97 29.29
N ARG A 131 -2.28 0.30 29.51
CA ARG A 131 -3.34 0.80 30.38
C ARG A 131 -2.69 1.07 31.73
N SER A 132 -2.38 2.34 31.97
CA SER A 132 -1.81 2.80 33.22
C SER A 132 -2.84 2.54 34.32
N ARG A 133 -2.45 1.64 35.21
CA ARG A 133 -2.87 1.52 36.62
C ARG A 133 -4.38 1.46 36.89
N ARG A 134 -4.88 0.25 37.17
CA ARG A 134 -6.02 0.12 38.08
C ARG A 134 -5.53 0.31 39.52
N PRO A 135 -6.08 1.24 40.30
CA PRO A 135 -5.91 1.20 41.74
C PRO A 135 -6.76 0.06 42.30
N TYR A 136 -6.13 -0.88 43.00
CA TYR A 136 -6.85 -1.77 43.91
C TYR A 136 -7.33 -0.93 45.09
N LYS A 137 -8.62 -1.04 45.41
CA LYS A 137 -9.20 -0.64 46.68
C LYS A 137 -9.48 -1.89 47.50
#